data_AF-A0A1F4D705-F1
#
_entry.id   AF-A0A1F4D705-F1
#
_cell.length_a   1.000
_cell.length_b   1.000
_cell.length_c   1.000
_cell.angle_alpha   90.00
_cell.angle_beta   90.00
_cell.angle_gamma   90.00
#
_symmetry.space_group_name_H-M   'P 1'
#
loop_
_entity.id
_entity.type
_entity.pdbx_description
1 polymer ?
#
loop_
_entity_poly.entity_id
_entity_poly.type
_entity_poly.pdbx_seq_one_letter_code
_entity_poly.pdbx_strand_id
1 'polypeptide(L)' 'MQRTQILLDNWQYEALKARAQREGRSMSELLRQILDAHLGKSGSRTPRLADIRAVGEDRTARGRDHDRFLYGKSSRR' A
#
# COMPACT_ATOMS: atom_id res chain seq x y z
N MET A 1 -17.42 -2.50 5.60
CA MET A 1 -17.28 -1.47 6.65
C MET A 1 -18.03 -1.95 7.88
N GLN A 2 -17.52 -1.70 9.09
CA GLN A 2 -18.18 -2.04 10.36
C GLN A 2 -18.60 -0.74 11.06
N ARG A 3 -19.74 -0.74 11.77
CA ARG A 3 -20.21 0.41 12.55
C ARG A 3 -19.80 0.20 14.01
N THR A 4 -18.99 1.12 14.53
CA THR A 4 -18.51 1.10 15.92
C THR A 4 -18.94 2.38 16.60
N GLN A 5 -19.42 2.28 17.85
CA GLN A 5 -19.67 3.45 18.70
C GLN A 5 -18.40 3.74 19.50
N ILE A 6 -17.96 5.00 19.49
CA ILE A 6 -16.80 5.47 20.25
C ILE A 6 -17.24 6.57 21.19
N LEU A 7 -16.69 6.57 22.41
CA LEU A 7 -16.86 7.65 23.37
C LEU A 7 -15.71 8.64 23.16
N LEU A 8 -16.05 9.92 23.09
CA LEU A 8 -15.11 11.02 22.94
C LEU A 8 -15.37 12.01 24.06
N ASP A 9 -14.30 12.62 24.57
CA ASP A 9 -14.47 13.79 25.42
C ASP A 9 -15.11 14.93 24.62
N ASN A 10 -15.84 15.81 25.31
CA ASN A 10 -16.56 16.90 24.67
C ASN A 10 -15.64 17.78 23.79
N TRP A 11 -14.41 18.05 24.26
CA TRP A 11 -13.44 18.84 23.52
C TRP A 11 -12.95 18.13 22.23
N GLN A 12 -12.84 16.79 22.25
CA GLN A 12 -12.42 16.00 21.08
C GLN A 12 -13.51 16.03 20.02
N TYR A 13 -14.77 15.85 20.44
CA TYR A 13 -15.91 15.91 19.55
C TYR A 13 -16.02 17.27 18.85
N GLU A 14 -15.97 18.36 19.62
CA GLU A 14 -16.06 19.72 19.06
C GLU A 14 -14.87 20.05 18.14
N ALA A 15 -13.66 19.63 18.51
CA ALA A 15 -12.48 19.81 17.65
C ALA A 15 -12.62 19.07 16.31
N LEU A 16 -13.08 17.81 16.35
CA LEU A 16 -13.32 17.01 15.14
C LEU A 16 -14.45 17.58 14.29
N LYS A 17 -15.52 18.08 14.92
CA LYS A 17 -16.67 18.68 14.23
C LYS A 17 -16.28 19.96 13.51
N ALA A 18 -15.58 20.87 14.20
CA ALA A 18 -15.07 22.09 13.60
C ALA A 18 -14.12 21.79 12.42
N ARG A 19 -13.27 20.76 12.57
CA ARG A 19 -12.37 20.33 11.49
C ARG A 19 -13.12 19.75 10.30
N ALA A 20 -14.10 18.87 10.52
CA ALA A 20 -14.92 18.28 9.47
C ALA A 20 -15.68 19.36 8.67
N GLN A 21 -16.23 20.36 9.36
CA GLN A 21 -16.89 21.51 8.73
C GLN A 21 -15.92 22.34 7.88
N ARG A 22 -14.75 22.69 8.42
CA ARG A 22 -13.73 23.46 7.67
C ARG A 22 -13.24 22.74 6.42
N GLU A 23 -13.13 21.41 6.47
CA GLU A 23 -12.66 20.60 5.34
C GLU A 23 -13.80 20.18 4.38
N GLY A 24 -15.07 20.47 4.70
CA GLY A 24 -16.22 20.03 3.91
C GLY A 24 -16.38 18.51 3.86
N ARG A 25 -15.90 17.79 4.88
CA ARG A 25 -15.89 16.32 4.94
C ARG A 25 -16.83 15.79 6.01
N SER A 26 -17.27 14.54 5.85
CA SER A 26 -18.03 13.87 6.91
C SER A 26 -17.14 13.50 8.10
N MET A 27 -17.72 13.47 9.31
CA MET A 27 -17.03 13.05 10.52
C MET A 27 -16.41 11.64 10.39
N SER A 28 -17.13 10.71 9.78
CA SER A 28 -16.66 9.34 9.55
C SER A 28 -15.52 9.26 8.55
N GLU A 29 -15.46 10.16 7.56
CA GLU A 29 -14.33 10.25 6.63
C GLU A 29 -13.08 10.82 7.31
N LEU A 30 -13.23 11.89 8.08
CA LEU A 30 -12.13 12.48 8.85
C LEU A 30 -11.54 11.46 9.84
N LEU A 31 -12.39 10.76 10.60
CA LEU A 31 -11.94 9.72 11.54
C LEU A 31 -11.23 8.58 10.82
N ARG A 32 -11.73 8.12 9.66
CA ARG A 32 -11.05 7.09 8.87
C ARG A 32 -9.68 7.54 8.39
N GLN A 33 -9.54 8.78 7.93
CA GLN A 33 -8.24 9.30 7.48
C GLN A 33 -7.23 9.36 8.63
N ILE A 34 -7.66 9.80 9.82
CA ILE A 34 -6.82 9.83 11.02
C ILE A 34 -6.40 8.40 11.40
N LEU A 35 -7.35 7.46 11.42
CA LEU A 35 -7.09 6.06 11.74
C LEU A 35 -6.18 5.40 10.70
N ASP A 36 -6.39 5.64 9.40
CA ASP A 36 -5.54 5.10 8.33
C ASP A 36 -4.09 5.62 8.45
N ALA A 37 -3.92 6.90 8.78
CA ALA A 37 -2.61 7.50 8.99
C ALA A 37 -1.92 6.99 10.26
N HIS A 38 -2.67 6.77 11.34
CA HIS A 38 -2.11 6.40 12.64
C HIS A 38 -1.89 4.90 12.82
N LEU A 39 -2.88 4.09 12.41
CA LEU A 39 -2.77 2.64 12.46
C LEU A 39 -1.85 2.11 11.36
N GLY A 40 -1.42 2.98 10.44
CA GLY A 40 -0.70 2.62 9.25
C GLY A 40 -1.47 1.51 8.59
N LYS A 41 -2.62 1.84 7.96
CA LYS A 41 -3.29 0.88 7.10
C LYS A 41 -2.16 0.25 6.31
N SER A 42 -1.96 -1.06 6.50
CA SER A 42 -1.04 -1.85 5.70
C SER A 42 -1.62 -1.78 4.29
N GLY A 43 -1.48 -0.62 3.65
CA GLY A 43 -1.46 -0.48 2.23
C GLY A 43 -0.46 -1.53 1.87
N SER A 44 -0.99 -2.59 1.26
CA SER A 44 -0.28 -3.50 0.38
C SER A 44 1.18 -3.08 0.34
N ARG A 45 2.02 -3.74 1.15
CA ARG A 45 3.46 -3.59 0.99
C ARG A 45 3.64 -3.70 -0.50
N THR A 46 4.06 -2.62 -1.17
CA THR A 46 4.32 -2.68 -2.60
C THR A 46 5.30 -3.83 -2.73
N PRO A 47 4.92 -4.97 -3.36
CA PRO A 47 5.77 -6.14 -3.32
C PRO A 47 7.10 -5.71 -3.89
N ARG A 48 8.14 -5.75 -3.06
CA ARG A 48 9.45 -5.32 -3.50
C ARG A 48 9.88 -6.33 -4.55
N LEU A 49 10.64 -5.92 -5.56
CA LEU A 49 11.25 -6.89 -6.50
C LEU A 49 12.04 -7.98 -5.74
N ALA A 50 12.58 -7.64 -4.57
CA ALA A 50 13.22 -8.58 -3.65
C ALA A 50 12.27 -9.68 -3.13
N ASP A 51 10.97 -9.40 -2.99
CA ASP A 51 9.96 -10.35 -2.50
C ASP A 51 9.62 -11.43 -3.55
N ILE A 52 10.03 -11.24 -4.82
CA ILE A 52 9.88 -12.22 -5.93
C ILE A 52 11.17 -13.07 -6.11
N ARG A 53 12.24 -12.74 -5.39
CA ARG A 53 13.50 -13.48 -5.50
C ARG A 53 13.29 -14.94 -5.06
N ALA A 54 13.77 -15.87 -5.88
CA ALA A 54 13.70 -17.32 -5.65
C ALA A 54 12.29 -17.97 -5.72
N VAL A 55 11.31 -17.30 -6.34
CA VAL A 55 9.98 -17.90 -6.61
C VAL A 55 10.04 -19.02 -7.66
N GLY A 56 11.08 -19.06 -8.50
CA GLY A 56 11.34 -20.14 -9.44
C GLY A 56 12.83 -20.43 -9.54
N GLU A 57 13.19 -21.71 -9.60
CA GLU A 57 14.56 -22.20 -9.79
C GLU A 57 14.60 -23.09 -11.04
N ASP A 58 15.54 -22.81 -11.94
CA ASP A 58 15.85 -23.66 -13.09
C ASP A 58 17.32 -24.07 -13.00
N ARG A 59 17.58 -25.37 -13.23
CA ARG A 59 18.94 -25.95 -13.24
C ARG A 59 19.74 -25.53 -14.47
N THR A 60 19.06 -25.10 -15.53
CA THR A 60 19.65 -24.86 -16.85
C THR A 60 19.81 -23.39 -17.18
N ALA A 61 18.89 -22.53 -16.75
CA ALA A 61 18.96 -21.09 -16.97
C ALA A 61 19.58 -20.37 -15.77
N ARG A 62 20.74 -19.72 -15.99
CA ARG A 62 21.34 -18.80 -15.01
C ARG A 62 21.08 -17.36 -15.45
N GLY A 63 20.90 -16.45 -14.48
CA GLY A 63 20.64 -15.04 -14.78
C GLY A 63 21.71 -14.33 -15.62
N ARG A 64 22.95 -14.85 -15.66
CA ARG A 64 24.01 -14.34 -16.54
C ARG A 64 23.84 -14.71 -18.02
N ASP A 65 23.03 -15.71 -18.31
CA ASP A 65 22.74 -16.17 -19.67
C ASP A 65 21.43 -15.56 -20.21
N HIS A 66 20.86 -14.57 -19.51
CA HIS A 66 19.55 -14.00 -19.84
C HIS A 66 19.47 -13.48 -21.27
N ASP A 67 20.56 -12.91 -21.81
CA ASP A 67 20.59 -12.41 -23.19
C ASP A 67 20.26 -13.49 -24.22
N ARG A 68 20.77 -14.71 -24.02
CA ARG A 68 20.50 -15.85 -24.92
C ARG A 68 19.02 -16.24 -24.92
N PHE A 69 18.36 -16.13 -23.77
CA PHE A 69 16.95 -16.54 -23.59
C PHE A 69 15.97 -15.43 -23.96
N LEU A 70 16.29 -14.18 -23.64
CA LEU A 70 15.41 -13.02 -23.84
C LEU A 70 15.52 -12.43 -25.25
N TYR A 71 16.74 -12.41 -25.82
CA TYR A 71 17.01 -11.76 -27.10
C TYR A 71 17.39 -12.75 -28.21
N GLY A 72 17.50 -14.05 -27.88
CA GLY A 72 17.89 -15.09 -28.83
C GLY A 72 19.33 -14.92 -29.32
N LYS A 73 19.73 -15.75 -30.29
CA LYS A 73 21.01 -15.53 -31.00
C LYS A 73 20.92 -14.17 -31.68
N SER A 74 21.69 -13.20 -31.19
CA SER A 74 21.97 -11.96 -31.92
C SER A 74 22.19 -12.32 -33.39
N SER A 75 21.28 -11.87 -34.24
CA SER A 75 21.49 -11.84 -35.68
C SER A 75 22.59 -10.82 -35.95
N ARG A 76 23.84 -11.21 -35.70
CA ARG A 76 24.97 -10.57 -36.32
C ARG A 76 24.94 -10.97 -37.79
N ARG A 77 24.79 -9.92 -38.60
CA ARG A 77 24.98 -9.87 -40.06
C ARG A 77 26.13 -10.75 -40.54
#